data_AF-A0A7Y2ZE47-F1
#
_entry.id   AF-A0A7Y2ZE47-F1
#
_cell.length_a   1.000
_cell.length_b   1.000
_cell.length_c   1.000
_cell.angle_alpha   90.00
_cell.angle_beta   90.00
_cell.angle_gamma   90.00
#
_symmetry.space_group_name_H-M   'P 1'
#
loop_
_entity.id
_entity.type
_entity.pdbx_description
1 polymer ?
#
loop_
_entity_poly.entity_id
_entity_poly.type
_entity_poly.pdbx_seq_one_letter_code
_entity_poly.pdbx_strand_id
1 'polypeptide(L)'
;GLPTVGGRGLPTVGATGPAWPADRPDDGPTSSWDGVRADLATLRRGGPTGEIALAADTLDRLVRSALGVEPDAAYGRLTLRPAFPTHWNAFEASGLALADARLGFTWDRTGALHRFRLRQTAGGAPITWILEPWLFGSGLTSARVDGEPAELDAVPDGGGVRPRIQLPAERERVVELEVSPP
;
A
#
# COMPACT_ATOMS: atom_id res chain seq x y z
N GLY A 1 -53.39 10.28 -27.35
CA GLY A 1 -52.02 10.81 -27.33
C GLY A 1 -51.54 10.78 -25.90
N LEU A 2 -50.44 10.08 -25.64
CA LEU A 2 -49.83 9.92 -24.31
C LEU A 2 -49.21 11.24 -23.80
N PRO A 3 -49.18 11.49 -22.48
CA PRO A 3 -48.51 12.66 -21.92
C PRO A 3 -47.00 12.42 -21.76
N THR A 4 -46.24 13.48 -22.06
CA THR A 4 -44.79 13.59 -21.95
C THR A 4 -44.35 13.54 -20.48
N VAL A 5 -43.56 12.55 -20.10
CA VAL A 5 -42.91 12.47 -18.78
C VAL A 5 -41.51 13.06 -18.88
N GLY A 6 -41.26 14.08 -18.08
CA GLY A 6 -39.98 14.80 -17.98
C GLY A 6 -38.83 13.90 -17.55
N GLY A 7 -37.68 14.10 -18.19
CA GLY A 7 -36.42 13.46 -17.85
C GLY A 7 -35.98 13.84 -16.44
N ARG A 8 -36.00 12.87 -15.52
CA ARG A 8 -35.25 12.96 -14.27
C ARG A 8 -33.80 12.63 -14.58
N GLY A 9 -32.93 13.64 -14.42
CA GLY A 9 -31.50 13.45 -14.38
C GLY A 9 -31.12 12.42 -13.31
N LEU A 10 -30.23 11.50 -13.69
CA LEU A 10 -29.57 10.60 -12.75
C LEU A 10 -28.78 11.44 -11.74
N PRO A 11 -28.83 11.13 -10.43
CA PRO A 11 -27.98 11.79 -9.47
C PRO A 11 -26.53 11.36 -9.68
N THR A 12 -25.68 12.29 -10.12
CA THR A 12 -24.22 12.14 -10.08
C THR A 12 -23.80 12.12 -8.62
N VAL A 13 -23.50 10.94 -8.08
CA VAL A 13 -22.89 10.81 -6.76
C VAL A 13 -21.46 11.31 -6.87
N GLY A 14 -21.23 12.54 -6.44
CA GLY A 14 -19.90 13.08 -6.21
C GLY A 14 -19.23 12.28 -5.10
N ALA A 15 -18.26 11.44 -5.47
CA ALA A 15 -17.33 10.87 -4.51
C ALA A 15 -16.34 11.97 -4.10
N THR A 16 -16.74 12.81 -3.14
CA THR A 16 -15.80 13.60 -2.35
C THR A 16 -15.06 12.64 -1.42
N GLY A 17 -14.01 12.00 -1.95
CA GLY A 17 -12.92 11.53 -1.10
C GLY A 17 -12.22 12.73 -0.45
N PRO A 18 -11.63 12.58 0.74
CA PRO A 18 -10.92 13.68 1.38
C PRO A 18 -9.82 14.19 0.45
N ALA A 19 -9.91 15.47 0.07
CA ALA A 19 -8.86 16.17 -0.65
C ALA A 19 -7.64 16.28 0.27
N TRP A 20 -6.54 15.62 -0.09
CA TRP A 20 -5.28 15.71 0.62
C TRP A 20 -4.72 17.14 0.47
N PRO A 21 -4.36 17.85 1.55
CA PRO A 21 -3.88 19.23 1.45
C PRO A 21 -2.50 19.27 0.79
N ALA A 22 -2.37 20.15 -0.21
CA ALA A 22 -1.26 20.25 -1.16
C ALA A 22 -0.04 21.04 -0.65
N ASP A 23 0.24 21.04 0.66
CA ASP A 23 1.37 21.82 1.18
C ASP A 23 2.04 21.12 2.37
N ARG A 24 3.06 20.30 2.08
CA ARG A 24 4.07 19.90 3.08
C ARG A 24 5.44 19.75 2.43
N PRO A 25 6.49 20.38 2.97
CA PRO A 25 7.87 20.09 2.62
C PRO A 25 8.29 18.77 3.25
N ASP A 26 8.84 17.89 2.40
CA ASP A 26 9.75 16.78 2.70
C ASP A 26 9.47 15.96 3.97
N ASP A 27 8.42 15.12 3.94
CA ASP A 27 8.28 13.90 4.75
C ASP A 27 7.13 13.08 4.13
N GLY A 28 7.32 11.78 3.87
CA GLY A 28 6.27 10.87 3.36
C GLY A 28 5.02 10.82 4.27
N PRO A 29 3.95 10.06 3.93
CA PRO A 29 2.65 10.15 4.61
C PRO A 29 2.77 9.90 6.13
N THR A 30 2.71 10.99 6.92
CA THR A 30 3.08 11.04 8.34
C THR A 30 1.98 10.58 9.30
N SER A 31 0.70 10.58 8.90
CA SER A 31 -0.40 10.35 9.84
C SER A 31 -0.45 8.95 10.45
N SER A 32 0.00 7.93 9.72
CA SER A 32 0.00 6.54 10.22
C SER A 32 1.23 6.21 11.08
N TRP A 33 2.32 6.99 10.95
CA TRP A 33 3.58 6.80 11.66
C TRP A 33 3.63 7.48 13.03
N ASP A 34 2.85 8.55 13.22
CA ASP A 34 2.88 9.30 14.48
C ASP A 34 2.31 8.51 15.66
N GLY A 35 1.26 7.71 15.44
CA GLY A 35 0.73 6.79 16.45
C GLY A 35 1.74 5.71 16.86
N VAL A 36 2.46 5.15 15.88
CA VAL A 36 3.54 4.17 16.14
C VAL A 36 4.67 4.79 16.95
N ARG A 37 5.06 6.03 16.62
CA ARG A 37 6.10 6.77 17.37
C ARG A 37 5.72 6.96 18.84
N ALA A 38 4.45 7.27 19.12
CA ALA A 38 3.95 7.45 20.49
C ALA A 38 4.01 6.15 21.31
N ASP A 39 3.63 5.02 20.70
CA ASP A 39 3.65 3.72 21.37
C ASP A 39 5.07 3.22 21.62
N LEU A 40 5.98 3.40 20.65
CA LEU A 40 7.41 3.10 20.83
C LEU A 40 8.04 3.93 21.94
N ALA A 41 7.66 5.21 22.08
CA ALA A 41 8.11 6.05 23.18
C ALA A 41 7.61 5.54 24.54
N THR A 42 6.43 4.91 24.57
CA THR A 42 5.86 4.29 25.77
C THR A 42 6.56 2.99 26.13
N LEU A 43 6.80 2.12 25.15
CA LEU A 43 7.59 0.88 25.32
C LEU A 43 9.02 1.16 25.77
N ARG A 44 9.63 2.26 25.32
CA ARG A 44 10.97 2.68 25.78
C ARG A 44 11.04 3.06 27.27
N ARG A 45 9.90 3.31 27.91
CA ARG A 45 9.80 3.83 29.29
C ARG A 45 9.24 2.82 30.29
N GLY A 46 8.78 1.64 29.86
CA GLY A 46 8.12 0.65 30.72
C GLY A 46 9.02 -0.48 31.25
N GLY A 47 8.39 -1.49 31.86
CA GLY A 47 9.01 -2.74 32.34
C GLY A 47 8.12 -3.99 32.09
N PRO A 48 8.62 -5.20 32.40
CA PRO A 48 8.56 -6.36 31.50
C PRO A 48 7.22 -7.09 31.28
N THR A 49 6.15 -6.82 32.05
CA THR A 49 4.99 -7.75 32.09
C THR A 49 3.74 -7.26 31.33
N GLY A 50 3.64 -5.96 31.02
CA GLY A 50 2.57 -5.38 30.18
C GLY A 50 3.02 -5.03 28.75
N GLU A 51 4.32 -5.17 28.46
CA GLU A 51 4.95 -4.64 27.25
C GLU A 51 4.85 -5.57 26.05
N ILE A 52 4.68 -6.88 26.23
CA ILE A 52 4.65 -7.82 25.09
C ILE A 52 3.41 -7.59 24.23
N ALA A 53 2.24 -7.41 24.86
CA ALA A 53 1.00 -7.14 24.14
C ALA A 53 1.05 -5.77 23.45
N LEU A 54 1.55 -4.74 24.15
CA LEU A 54 1.74 -3.41 23.57
C LEU A 54 2.75 -3.44 22.42
N ALA A 55 3.89 -4.12 22.56
CA ALA A 55 4.91 -4.25 21.52
C ALA A 55 4.38 -5.01 20.30
N ALA A 56 3.62 -6.09 20.51
CA ALA A 56 2.99 -6.84 19.44
C ALA A 56 1.98 -5.98 18.67
N ASP A 57 1.15 -5.23 19.38
CA ASP A 57 0.16 -4.33 18.79
C ASP A 57 0.80 -3.13 18.08
N THR A 58 1.85 -2.53 18.68
CA THR A 58 2.64 -1.47 18.04
C THR A 58 3.32 -1.98 16.77
N LEU A 59 3.86 -3.20 16.77
CA LEU A 59 4.51 -3.80 15.61
C LEU A 59 3.48 -4.12 14.51
N ASP A 60 2.31 -4.67 14.85
CA ASP A 60 1.24 -4.91 13.88
C ASP A 60 0.75 -3.59 13.28
N ARG A 61 0.52 -2.56 14.10
CA ARG A 61 0.16 -1.21 13.63
C ARG A 61 1.25 -0.62 12.74
N LEU A 62 2.53 -0.73 13.11
CA LEU A 62 3.66 -0.30 12.30
C LEU A 62 3.65 -0.96 10.92
N VAL A 63 3.53 -2.28 10.88
CA VAL A 63 3.56 -3.05 9.62
C VAL A 63 2.36 -2.70 8.74
N ARG A 64 1.14 -2.60 9.32
CA ARG A 64 -0.07 -2.21 8.58
C ARG A 64 -0.01 -0.78 8.07
N SER A 65 0.51 0.15 8.88
CA SER A 65 0.73 1.54 8.50
C SER A 65 1.75 1.68 7.38
N ALA A 66 2.87 0.96 7.45
CA ALA A 66 3.93 0.99 6.44
C ALA A 66 3.46 0.42 5.09
N LEU A 67 2.67 -0.66 5.14
CA LEU A 67 2.11 -1.31 3.96
C LEU A 67 0.82 -0.67 3.44
N GLY A 68 0.18 0.21 4.22
CA GLY A 68 -1.12 0.80 3.88
C GLY A 68 -2.18 -0.27 3.58
N VAL A 69 -2.28 -1.28 4.47
CA VAL A 69 -3.13 -2.46 4.24
C VAL A 69 -4.61 -2.08 4.34
N GLU A 70 -5.35 -2.33 3.26
CA GLU A 70 -6.79 -2.14 3.19
C GLU A 70 -7.45 -3.44 2.66
N PRO A 71 -8.00 -4.28 3.54
CA PRO A 71 -8.64 -5.53 3.14
C PRO A 71 -10.03 -5.27 2.55
N ASP A 72 -10.29 -5.84 1.39
CA ASP A 72 -11.61 -5.88 0.76
C ASP A 72 -12.08 -7.34 0.68
N ALA A 73 -12.48 -7.84 1.85
CA ALA A 73 -12.83 -9.23 2.07
C ALA A 73 -14.07 -9.68 1.26
N ALA A 74 -14.98 -8.76 0.93
CA ALA A 74 -16.18 -9.08 0.15
C ALA A 74 -15.85 -9.53 -1.28
N TYR A 75 -14.72 -9.08 -1.83
CA TYR A 75 -14.31 -9.39 -3.20
C TYR A 75 -13.00 -10.19 -3.28
N GLY A 76 -12.50 -10.69 -2.15
CA GLY A 76 -11.24 -11.45 -2.10
C GLY A 76 -10.02 -10.62 -2.52
N ARG A 77 -10.04 -9.31 -2.23
CA ARG A 77 -9.01 -8.35 -2.63
C ARG A 77 -8.26 -7.83 -1.41
N LEU A 78 -6.97 -7.59 -1.58
CA LEU A 78 -6.14 -6.92 -0.59
C LEU A 78 -5.40 -5.76 -1.25
N THR A 79 -5.69 -4.55 -0.80
CA THR A 79 -4.96 -3.37 -1.26
C THR A 79 -3.76 -3.11 -0.36
N LEU A 80 -2.61 -2.89 -0.97
CA LEU A 80 -1.37 -2.47 -0.34
C LEU A 80 -0.97 -1.13 -0.92
N ARG A 81 -0.82 -0.12 -0.06
CA ARG A 81 -0.40 1.24 -0.42
C ARG A 81 0.94 1.58 0.25
N PRO A 82 2.02 0.81 0.01
CA PRO A 82 3.26 1.02 0.74
C PRO A 82 3.84 2.38 0.40
N ALA A 83 4.27 3.10 1.44
CA ALA A 83 4.89 4.41 1.33
C ALA A 83 6.09 4.47 2.28
N PHE A 84 7.17 3.82 1.86
CA PHE A 84 8.38 3.71 2.66
C PHE A 84 9.14 5.04 2.70
N PRO A 85 9.79 5.37 3.83
CA PRO A 85 10.68 6.52 3.90
C PRO A 85 11.78 6.47 2.83
N THR A 86 12.13 7.63 2.27
CA THR A 86 13.08 7.75 1.16
C THR A 86 14.50 7.30 1.50
N HIS A 87 14.85 7.13 2.78
CA HIS A 87 16.15 6.62 3.23
C HIS A 87 16.16 5.10 3.45
N TRP A 88 15.03 4.41 3.32
CA TRP A 88 14.97 2.95 3.39
C TRP A 88 15.31 2.33 2.04
N ASN A 89 15.94 1.15 2.06
CA ASN A 89 16.27 0.41 0.85
C ASN A 89 15.71 -1.02 0.85
N ALA A 90 15.12 -1.46 1.95
CA ALA A 90 14.51 -2.77 2.05
C ALA A 90 13.43 -2.79 3.15
N PHE A 91 12.44 -3.65 2.97
CA PHE A 91 11.42 -3.97 3.96
C PHE A 91 10.91 -5.40 3.72
N GLU A 92 10.77 -6.18 4.79
CA GLU A 92 10.20 -7.52 4.72
C GLU A 92 9.16 -7.70 5.82
N ALA A 93 8.01 -8.23 5.42
CA ALA A 93 6.97 -8.68 6.33
C ALA A 93 6.51 -10.07 5.91
N SER A 94 6.48 -10.99 6.86
CA SER A 94 6.05 -12.37 6.63
C SER A 94 5.06 -12.82 7.71
N GLY A 95 4.22 -13.81 7.39
CA GLY A 95 3.22 -14.33 8.31
C GLY A 95 2.01 -13.41 8.52
N LEU A 96 1.85 -12.39 7.67
CA LEU A 96 0.73 -11.47 7.68
C LEU A 96 -0.59 -12.27 7.57
N ALA A 97 -1.47 -12.10 8.54
CA ALA A 97 -2.76 -12.80 8.57
C ALA A 97 -3.83 -11.99 7.85
N LEU A 98 -4.54 -12.62 6.92
CA LEU A 98 -5.77 -12.11 6.32
C LEU A 98 -6.79 -13.25 6.24
N ALA A 99 -7.84 -13.18 7.05
CA ALA A 99 -8.80 -14.29 7.21
C ALA A 99 -8.06 -15.63 7.50
N ASP A 100 -8.18 -16.61 6.62
CA ASP A 100 -7.52 -17.91 6.71
C ASP A 100 -6.19 -17.99 5.92
N ALA A 101 -5.81 -16.92 5.22
CA ALA A 101 -4.58 -16.84 4.44
C ALA A 101 -3.40 -16.27 5.24
N ARG A 102 -2.20 -16.76 4.89
CA ARG A 102 -0.91 -16.23 5.33
C ARG A 102 -0.18 -15.62 4.16
N LEU A 103 0.31 -14.41 4.38
CA LEU A 103 0.81 -13.54 3.35
C LEU A 103 2.26 -13.11 3.64
N GLY A 104 2.99 -12.81 2.58
CA GLY A 104 4.35 -12.28 2.63
C GLY A 104 4.53 -11.14 1.64
N PHE A 105 5.29 -10.14 2.06
CA PHE A 105 5.65 -8.96 1.30
C PHE A 105 7.13 -8.69 1.48
N THR A 106 7.85 -8.52 0.38
CA THR A 106 9.22 -7.98 0.41
C THR A 106 9.29 -6.79 -0.53
N TRP A 107 10.06 -5.79 -0.14
CA TRP A 107 10.47 -4.70 -1.00
C TRP A 107 11.98 -4.49 -0.86
N ASP A 108 12.65 -4.28 -1.99
CA ASP A 108 14.02 -3.80 -2.07
C ASP A 108 14.13 -2.65 -3.07
N ARG A 109 15.04 -1.71 -2.81
CA ARG A 109 15.34 -0.59 -3.69
C ARG A 109 16.83 -0.47 -3.93
N THR A 110 17.20 -0.41 -5.21
CA THR A 110 18.57 -0.16 -5.67
C THR A 110 18.55 1.04 -6.61
N GLY A 111 18.98 2.20 -6.12
CA GLY A 111 18.85 3.45 -6.87
C GLY A 111 17.38 3.77 -7.17
N ALA A 112 17.05 3.89 -8.46
CA ALA A 112 15.69 4.16 -8.95
C ALA A 112 14.83 2.90 -9.12
N LEU A 113 15.41 1.70 -9.01
CA LEU A 113 14.69 0.44 -9.18
C LEU A 113 14.09 0.00 -7.85
N HIS A 114 12.77 -0.15 -7.82
CA HIS A 114 12.02 -0.74 -6.74
C HIS A 114 11.55 -2.14 -7.15
N ARG A 115 11.81 -3.13 -6.30
CA ARG A 115 11.34 -4.49 -6.51
C ARG A 115 10.43 -4.90 -5.36
N PHE A 116 9.24 -5.37 -5.70
CA PHE A 116 8.25 -5.88 -4.77
C PHE A 116 8.06 -7.38 -5.03
N ARG A 117 7.94 -8.17 -3.97
CA ARG A 117 7.50 -9.56 -4.05
C ARG A 117 6.33 -9.79 -3.13
N LEU A 118 5.28 -10.41 -3.67
CA LEU A 118 4.01 -10.66 -3.01
C LEU A 118 3.74 -12.16 -3.06
N ARG A 119 3.49 -12.77 -1.91
CA ARG A 119 3.19 -14.21 -1.86
C ARG A 119 2.09 -14.53 -0.85
N GLN A 120 1.25 -15.49 -1.20
CA GLN A 120 0.39 -16.19 -0.26
C GLN A 120 1.08 -17.52 0.08
N THR A 121 1.47 -17.68 1.34
CA THR A 121 2.30 -18.82 1.78
C THR A 121 1.49 -20.00 2.31
N ALA A 122 0.26 -19.78 2.77
CA ALA A 122 -0.62 -20.83 3.26
C ALA A 122 -2.09 -20.37 3.32
N GLY A 123 -3.01 -21.34 3.27
CA GLY A 123 -4.45 -21.16 3.53
C GLY A 123 -5.19 -20.33 2.47
N GLY A 124 -6.53 -20.32 2.54
CA GLY A 124 -7.40 -19.48 1.70
C GLY A 124 -7.47 -19.86 0.22
N ALA A 125 -8.50 -19.34 -0.44
CA ALA A 125 -8.48 -19.20 -1.89
C ALA A 125 -7.44 -18.13 -2.29
N PRO A 126 -6.88 -18.17 -3.51
CA PRO A 126 -6.00 -17.12 -3.99
C PRO A 126 -6.68 -15.75 -3.93
N ILE A 127 -6.09 -14.81 -3.20
CA ILE A 127 -6.55 -13.42 -3.18
C ILE A 127 -6.10 -12.66 -4.43
N THR A 128 -6.69 -11.50 -4.68
CA THR A 128 -6.13 -10.53 -5.64
C THR A 128 -5.43 -9.40 -4.89
N TRP A 129 -4.15 -9.21 -5.16
CA TRP A 129 -3.39 -8.06 -4.67
C TRP A 129 -3.70 -6.83 -5.51
N ILE A 130 -3.93 -5.70 -4.85
CA ILE A 130 -3.91 -4.38 -5.48
C ILE A 130 -2.70 -3.65 -4.90
N LEU A 131 -1.64 -3.50 -5.69
CA LEU A 131 -0.42 -2.82 -5.29
C LEU A 131 -0.45 -1.37 -5.79
N GLU A 132 -0.39 -0.42 -4.86
CA GLU A 132 -0.42 1.03 -5.10
C GLU A 132 0.73 1.73 -4.35
N PRO A 133 1.99 1.43 -4.71
CA PRO A 133 3.15 1.92 -3.98
C PRO A 133 3.35 3.40 -4.28
N TRP A 134 3.74 4.17 -3.27
CA TRP A 134 4.29 5.50 -3.51
C TRP A 134 5.79 5.37 -3.79
N LEU A 135 6.22 5.93 -4.93
CA LEU A 135 7.61 5.90 -5.37
C LEU A 135 8.11 7.33 -5.49
N PHE A 136 9.22 7.65 -4.80
CA PHE A 136 9.83 8.97 -4.88
C PHE A 136 10.51 9.17 -6.24
N GLY A 137 10.10 10.19 -6.98
CA GLY A 137 10.58 10.45 -8.34
C GLY A 137 9.57 11.23 -9.19
N SER A 138 10.01 11.74 -10.33
CA SER A 138 9.18 12.60 -11.20
C SER A 138 8.25 11.83 -12.13
N GLY A 139 8.45 10.52 -12.31
CA GLY A 139 7.71 9.70 -13.27
C GLY A 139 8.05 8.22 -13.18
N LEU A 140 7.16 7.34 -13.63
CA LEU A 140 7.46 5.92 -13.85
C LEU A 140 8.12 5.76 -15.24
N THR A 141 9.33 5.20 -15.29
CA THR A 141 10.09 5.02 -16.54
C THR A 141 9.98 3.61 -17.10
N SER A 142 9.87 2.62 -16.21
CA SER A 142 9.72 1.22 -16.59
C SER A 142 8.91 0.45 -15.57
N ALA A 143 8.16 -0.53 -16.04
CA ALA A 143 7.51 -1.51 -15.20
C ALA A 143 7.65 -2.91 -15.79
N ARG A 144 7.90 -3.88 -14.90
CA ARG A 144 7.84 -5.31 -15.22
C ARG A 144 7.01 -6.04 -14.18
N VAL A 145 6.23 -7.00 -14.64
CA VAL A 145 5.48 -7.93 -13.79
C VAL A 145 5.93 -9.34 -14.14
N ASP A 146 6.51 -10.04 -13.18
CA ASP A 146 7.08 -11.37 -13.34
C ASP A 146 8.13 -11.46 -14.47
N GLY A 147 8.93 -10.39 -14.63
CA GLY A 147 9.95 -10.28 -15.66
C GLY A 147 9.48 -9.71 -17.00
N GLU A 148 8.16 -9.74 -17.26
CA GLU A 148 7.57 -9.24 -18.51
C GLU A 148 7.30 -7.73 -18.45
N PRO A 149 7.62 -6.97 -19.51
CA PRO A 149 7.27 -5.55 -19.59
C PRO A 149 5.76 -5.32 -19.41
N ALA A 150 5.41 -4.28 -18.66
CA ALA A 150 4.03 -3.88 -18.43
C ALA A 150 3.87 -2.37 -18.63
N GLU A 151 2.77 -1.97 -19.26
CA GLU A 151 2.35 -0.56 -19.29
C GLU A 151 1.44 -0.30 -18.08
N LEU A 152 1.83 0.66 -17.25
CA LEU A 152 1.10 1.02 -16.05
C LEU A 152 0.80 2.51 -16.06
N ASP A 153 -0.45 2.84 -15.74
CA ASP A 153 -0.81 4.21 -15.41
C ASP A 153 -0.23 4.57 -14.03
N ALA A 154 0.48 5.69 -13.97
CA ALA A 154 1.02 6.24 -12.73
C ALA A 154 0.52 7.68 -12.55
N VAL A 155 -0.04 7.97 -11.39
CA VAL A 155 -0.55 9.31 -11.06
C VAL A 155 0.50 10.03 -10.20
N PRO A 156 0.83 11.29 -10.50
CA PRO A 156 1.66 12.12 -9.62
C PRO A 156 1.02 12.25 -8.24
N ASP A 157 1.82 12.11 -7.18
CA ASP A 157 1.37 12.24 -5.80
C ASP A 157 2.50 12.72 -4.88
N GLY A 158 2.38 13.93 -4.34
CA GLY A 158 3.23 14.43 -3.25
C GLY A 158 4.75 14.29 -3.48
N GLY A 159 5.26 14.70 -4.64
CA GLY A 159 6.70 14.59 -4.97
C GLY A 159 7.14 13.19 -5.42
N GLY A 160 6.19 12.30 -5.66
CA GLY A 160 6.40 10.97 -6.20
C GLY A 160 5.32 10.58 -7.21
N VAL A 161 5.26 9.29 -7.51
CA VAL A 161 4.23 8.67 -8.35
C VAL A 161 3.59 7.48 -7.66
N ARG A 162 2.30 7.23 -7.98
CA ARG A 162 1.56 6.02 -7.58
C ARG A 162 1.07 5.25 -8.79
N PRO A 163 1.81 4.22 -9.24
CA PRO A 163 1.24 3.22 -10.14
C PRO A 163 0.22 2.35 -9.41
N ARG A 164 -0.71 1.75 -10.16
CA ARG A 164 -1.69 0.79 -9.63
C ARG A 164 -1.65 -0.52 -10.41
N ILE A 165 -1.53 -1.63 -9.70
CA ILE A 165 -1.33 -2.95 -10.32
C ILE A 165 -2.23 -3.98 -9.63
N GLN A 166 -2.94 -4.79 -10.41
CA GLN A 166 -3.75 -5.90 -9.90
C GLN A 166 -3.08 -7.24 -10.22
N LEU A 167 -2.89 -8.09 -9.22
CA LEU A 167 -2.14 -9.34 -9.35
C LEU A 167 -2.88 -10.48 -8.65
N PRO A 168 -3.30 -11.54 -9.37
CA PRO A 168 -3.78 -12.76 -8.71
C PRO A 168 -2.67 -13.46 -7.92
N ALA A 169 -3.01 -13.98 -6.73
CA ALA A 169 -2.11 -14.63 -5.77
C ALA A 169 -1.96 -16.16 -5.99
N GLU A 170 -2.03 -16.64 -7.22
CA GLU A 170 -1.87 -18.08 -7.54
C GLU A 170 -0.44 -18.58 -7.32
N ARG A 171 0.53 -17.65 -7.42
CA ARG A 171 1.94 -17.86 -7.18
C ARG A 171 2.55 -16.59 -6.61
N GLU A 172 3.83 -16.66 -6.23
CA GLU A 172 4.59 -15.45 -5.95
C GLU A 172 4.59 -14.52 -7.17
N ARG A 173 4.33 -13.24 -6.92
CA ARG A 173 4.32 -12.17 -7.92
C ARG A 173 5.48 -11.25 -7.66
N VAL A 174 6.25 -10.97 -8.70
CA VAL A 174 7.37 -10.01 -8.65
C VAL A 174 7.00 -8.80 -9.48
N VAL A 175 7.14 -7.61 -8.91
CA VAL A 175 6.92 -6.34 -9.61
C VAL A 175 8.19 -5.52 -9.52
N GLU A 176 8.68 -5.07 -10.66
CA GLU A 176 9.83 -4.18 -10.76
C GLU A 176 9.39 -2.86 -11.36
N LEU A 177 9.63 -1.76 -10.65
CA LEU A 177 9.23 -0.42 -11.03
C LEU A 177 10.46 0.47 -10.99
N GLU A 178 10.75 1.15 -12.09
CA GLU A 178 11.83 2.13 -12.17
C GLU A 178 11.23 3.53 -12.31
N VAL A 179 11.82 4.49 -11.61
CA VAL A 179 11.35 5.89 -11.60
C VAL A 179 12.41 6.85 -12.09
N SER A 180 11.99 7.94 -12.69
CA SER A 180 12.86 9.07 -12.97
C SER A 180 13.28 9.74 -11.66
N PRO A 181 14.52 10.24 -11.55
CA PRO A 181 14.91 11.13 -10.46
C PRO A 181 13.93 12.31 -10.32
N PRO A 182 13.74 12.86 -9.11
CA PRO A 182 12.91 14.05 -8.90
C PRO A 182 13.41 15.26 -9.69
#